data_AF-A0AAV5DBA6-F1
#
_entry.id   AF-A0AAV5DBA6-F1
#
_cell.length_a   1.000
_cell.length_b   1.000
_cell.length_c   1.000
_cell.angle_alpha   90.00
_cell.angle_beta   90.00
_cell.angle_gamma   90.00
#
_symmetry.space_group_name_H-M   'P 1'
#
loop_
_entity.id
_entity.type
_entity.pdbx_description
1 polymer ?
#
loop_
_entity_poly.entity_id
_entity_poly.type
_entity_poly.pdbx_seq_one_letter_code
_entity_poly.pdbx_strand_id
1 'polypeptide(L)'
;MMIRSAGGDTFVMANYLPVCLDPTVWIWLTSLREKLVTSWGDLNRKLIESFQATCNRSGNHFDLTRIKQKSNKPLRDYIKRFCAKETEISNVLD
;
A
#
# COMPACT_ATOMS: atom_id res chain seq x y z
N MET A 1 11.82 -17.82 -6.90
CA MET A 1 12.32 -16.88 -7.93
C MET A 1 12.35 -15.49 -7.32
N MET A 2 13.53 -15.04 -6.88
CA MET A 2 13.74 -13.69 -6.32
C MET A 2 14.16 -12.79 -7.48
N ILE A 3 13.35 -11.78 -7.78
CA ILE A 3 13.72 -10.74 -8.75
C ILE A 3 14.74 -9.84 -8.04
N ARG A 4 16.03 -10.06 -8.31
CA ARG A 4 17.07 -9.05 -8.05
C ARG A 4 16.74 -7.88 -8.96
N SER A 5 16.33 -6.74 -8.39
CA SER A 5 16.28 -5.50 -9.16
C SER A 5 17.72 -5.18 -9.59
N ALA A 6 17.89 -5.03 -10.90
CA ALA A 6 19.12 -4.56 -11.49
C ALA A 6 19.36 -3.12 -11.00
N GLY A 7 20.34 -2.94 -10.11
CA GLY A 7 21.21 -1.75 -10.04
C GLY A 7 20.59 -0.37 -10.27
N GLY A 8 19.42 -0.06 -9.71
CA GLY A 8 18.99 1.33 -9.58
C GLY A 8 19.71 1.93 -8.38
N ASP A 9 20.68 2.80 -8.61
CA ASP A 9 21.45 3.46 -7.56
C ASP A 9 20.48 4.06 -6.52
N THR A 10 20.64 3.64 -5.27
CA THR A 10 19.79 4.02 -4.15
C THR A 10 19.71 5.54 -3.99
N PHE A 11 20.79 6.24 -4.35
CA PHE A 11 20.84 7.70 -4.40
C PHE A 11 19.95 8.29 -5.51
N VAL A 12 19.90 7.65 -6.67
CA VAL A 12 19.00 8.05 -7.77
C VAL A 12 17.55 7.91 -7.33
N MET A 13 17.17 6.79 -6.70
CA MET A 13 15.80 6.62 -6.17
C MET A 13 15.44 7.65 -5.09
N ALA A 14 16.41 8.06 -4.26
CA ALA A 14 16.21 9.11 -3.26
C ALA A 14 15.95 10.49 -3.87
N ASN A 15 16.53 10.78 -5.03
CA ASN A 15 16.31 12.05 -5.74
C ASN A 15 14.92 12.17 -6.36
N TYR A 16 14.25 11.05 -6.66
CA TYR A 16 12.89 11.05 -7.21
C TYR A 16 11.79 11.14 -6.15
N LEU A 17 12.09 10.78 -4.89
CA LEU A 17 11.12 10.83 -3.78
C LEU A 17 10.43 12.19 -3.64
N PRO A 18 11.15 13.34 -3.59
CA PRO A 18 10.51 14.65 -3.42
C PRO A 18 9.58 15.03 -4.58
N VAL A 19 9.77 14.46 -5.76
CA VAL A 19 8.96 14.73 -6.96
C VAL A 19 7.66 13.93 -6.95
N CYS A 20 7.66 12.74 -6.37
CA CYS A 20 6.51 11.83 -6.35
C CYS A 20 5.70 11.89 -5.05
N LEU A 21 6.17 12.59 -4.04
CA LEU A 21 5.54 12.62 -2.72
C LEU A 21 4.57 13.79 -2.56
N ASP A 22 3.44 13.50 -1.92
CA ASP A 22 2.49 14.50 -1.45
C ASP A 22 3.16 15.48 -0.47
N PRO A 23 2.79 16.78 -0.46
CA PRO A 23 3.34 17.78 0.47
C PRO A 23 3.31 17.33 1.94
N THR A 24 2.33 16.52 2.33
CA THR A 24 2.21 15.94 3.68
C THR A 24 3.38 15.03 4.03
N VAL A 25 3.81 14.18 3.08
CA VAL A 25 4.94 13.26 3.28
C VAL A 25 6.25 14.04 3.31
N TRP A 26 6.34 15.16 2.58
CA TRP A 26 7.50 16.04 2.59
C TRP A 26 7.69 16.77 3.94
N ILE A 27 6.60 17.28 4.53
CA ILE A 27 6.62 17.88 5.87
C ILE A 27 7.01 16.83 6.92
N TRP A 28 6.49 15.61 6.82
CA TRP A 28 6.90 14.52 7.71
C TRP A 28 8.39 14.17 7.54
N LEU A 29 8.86 14.06 6.29
CA LEU A 29 10.26 13.72 5.99
C LEU A 29 11.23 14.74 6.60
N THR A 30 10.92 16.03 6.49
CA THR A 30 11.72 17.12 7.05
C THR A 30 11.63 17.23 8.57
N SER A 31 10.60 16.64 9.20
CA SER A 31 10.48 16.54 10.66
C SER A 31 11.29 15.38 11.28
N LEU A 32 11.82 14.45 10.47
CA LEU A 32 12.66 13.36 10.95
C LEU A 32 14.02 13.89 11.41
N ARG A 33 14.48 13.44 12.59
CA ARG A 33 15.83 13.74 13.07
C ARG A 33 16.88 13.10 12.16
N GLU A 34 17.92 13.84 11.80
CA GLU A 34 18.99 13.39 10.88
C GLU A 34 19.67 12.07 11.31
N LYS A 35 19.71 11.75 12.61
CA LYS A 35 20.33 10.53 13.15
C LYS A 35 19.48 9.27 13.02
N LEU A 36 18.27 9.38 12.47
CA LEU A 36 17.27 8.32 12.48
C LEU A 36 17.10 7.62 11.13
N VAL A 37 17.72 8.13 10.06
CA VAL A 37 17.67 7.56 8.71
C VAL A 37 19.10 7.48 8.18
N THR A 38 19.77 6.37 8.45
CA THR A 38 21.17 6.13 8.06
C THR A 38 21.30 5.38 6.74
N SER A 39 20.20 4.83 6.25
CA SER A 39 20.14 4.09 4.99
C SER A 39 18.76 4.23 4.33
N TRP A 40 18.69 3.96 3.03
CA TRP A 40 17.42 3.84 2.31
C TRP A 40 16.47 2.81 2.90
N GLY A 41 17.03 1.72 3.45
CA GLY A 41 16.24 0.71 4.14
C GLY A 41 15.53 1.27 5.37
N ASP A 42 16.21 2.14 6.14
CA ASP A 42 15.64 2.80 7.31
C ASP A 42 14.56 3.83 6.92
N LEU A 43 14.79 4.56 5.81
CA LEU A 43 13.83 5.51 5.26
C LEU A 43 12.55 4.79 4.83
N ASN A 44 12.69 3.75 4.01
CA ASN A 44 11.57 2.98 3.49
C ASN A 44 10.75 2.34 4.61
N ARG A 45 11.43 1.78 5.63
CA ARG A 45 10.76 1.21 6.81
C ARG A 45 9.93 2.26 7.54
N LYS A 46 10.48 3.44 7.80
CA LYS A 46 9.77 4.51 8.52
C LYS A 46 8.61 5.09 7.74
N LEU A 47 8.77 5.19 6.42
CA LEU A 47 7.70 5.63 5.53
C LEU A 47 6.54 4.64 5.57
N ILE A 48 6.82 3.34 5.50
CA ILE A 48 5.80 2.31 5.69
C ILE A 48 5.20 2.40 7.09
N GLU A 49 5.98 2.41 8.17
CA GLU A 49 5.45 2.46 9.55
C GLU A 49 4.57 3.70 9.81
N SER A 50 4.94 4.86 9.26
CA SER A 50 4.23 6.12 9.51
C SER A 50 2.95 6.26 8.67
N PHE A 51 2.93 5.68 7.47
CA PHE A 51 1.82 5.84 6.54
C PHE A 51 1.01 4.56 6.30
N GLN A 52 1.44 3.39 6.76
CA GLN A 52 0.72 2.12 6.56
C GLN A 52 -0.66 2.12 7.22
N ALA A 53 -0.82 2.81 8.35
CA ALA A 53 -2.10 2.92 9.04
C ALA A 53 -3.06 3.93 8.34
N THR A 54 -2.51 4.93 7.66
CA THR A 54 -3.25 5.94 6.89
C THR A 54 -3.52 5.49 5.45
N CYS A 55 -2.70 4.59 4.91
CA CYS A 55 -3.02 3.84 3.71
C CYS A 55 -4.19 2.91 4.04
N ASN A 56 -5.41 3.40 3.86
CA ASN A 56 -6.60 2.56 3.81
C ASN A 56 -6.34 1.54 2.70
N ARG A 57 -5.90 0.34 3.08
CA ARG A 57 -5.64 -0.75 2.15
C ARG A 57 -6.97 -1.01 1.46
N SER A 58 -7.10 -0.48 0.25
CA SER A 58 -8.17 -0.89 -0.63
C SER A 58 -8.14 -2.39 -0.72
N GLY A 59 -9.33 -3.01 -0.68
CA GLY A 59 -9.43 -4.44 -0.86
C GLY A 59 -8.53 -4.83 -2.03
N ASN A 60 -7.65 -5.79 -1.84
CA ASN A 60 -6.92 -6.34 -2.96
C ASN A 60 -7.83 -7.40 -3.61
N HIS A 61 -7.64 -7.72 -4.88
CA HIS A 61 -8.33 -8.85 -5.52
C HIS A 61 -8.19 -10.17 -4.72
N PHE A 62 -7.11 -10.30 -3.94
CA PHE A 62 -6.95 -11.40 -2.96
C PHE A 62 -8.03 -11.45 -1.88
N ASP A 63 -8.66 -10.33 -1.52
CA ASP A 63 -9.75 -10.30 -0.53
C ASP A 63 -11.05 -10.91 -1.07
N LEU A 64 -11.25 -10.97 -2.39
CA LEU A 64 -12.36 -11.69 -3.01
C LEU A 64 -12.28 -13.20 -2.73
N THR A 65 -11.06 -13.76 -2.65
CA THR A 65 -10.86 -15.18 -2.37
C THR A 65 -11.32 -15.59 -0.96
N ARG A 66 -11.42 -14.61 -0.06
CA ARG A 66 -11.85 -14.77 1.34
C ARG A 66 -13.39 -14.74 1.46
N ILE A 67 -14.10 -14.27 0.43
CA ILE A 67 -15.56 -14.36 0.37
C ILE A 67 -15.92 -15.79 -0.04
N LYS A 68 -16.42 -16.56 0.93
CA LYS A 68 -16.93 -17.93 0.70
C LYS A 68 -18.44 -17.97 0.87
N GLN A 69 -19.10 -18.84 0.12
CA GLN A 69 -20.50 -19.14 0.34
C GLN A 69 -20.65 -19.83 1.70
N LYS A 70 -21.51 -19.28 2.56
CA LYS A 70 -21.85 -19.89 3.85
C LYS A 70 -22.96 -20.91 3.64
N SER A 71 -22.84 -22.10 4.22
CA SER A 71 -23.82 -23.20 4.05
C SER A 71 -25.24 -22.84 4.53
N ASN A 72 -25.36 -21.87 5.43
CA ASN A 72 -26.62 -21.40 6.01
C ASN A 72 -27.20 -20.14 5.35
N LYS A 73 -26.66 -19.69 4.20
CA LYS A 73 -27.11 -18.50 3.50
C LYS A 73 -27.48 -18.82 2.05
N PRO A 74 -28.51 -18.16 1.49
CA PRO A 74 -28.89 -18.35 0.10
C PRO A 74 -27.77 -17.87 -0.83
N LEU A 75 -27.65 -18.48 -2.01
CA LEU A 75 -26.64 -18.13 -3.01
C LEU A 75 -26.66 -16.63 -3.38
N ARG A 76 -27.85 -16.02 -3.41
CA ARG A 76 -28.03 -14.58 -3.65
C ARG A 76 -27.28 -13.70 -2.65
N ASP A 77 -27.17 -14.12 -1.39
CA ASP A 77 -26.41 -13.40 -0.35
C ASP A 77 -24.91 -13.45 -0.63
N TYR A 78 -24.40 -14.58 -1.13
CA TYR A 78 -23.01 -14.70 -1.58
C TYR A 78 -22.72 -13.76 -2.76
N ILE A 79 -23.54 -13.81 -3.82
CA ILE A 79 -23.36 -12.98 -5.02
C ILE A 79 -23.36 -11.49 -4.65
N LYS A 80 -24.31 -11.04 -3.81
CA LYS A 80 -24.37 -9.65 -3.34
C LYS A 80 -23.08 -9.21 -2.64
N ARG A 81 -22.55 -10.02 -1.72
CA ARG A 81 -21.29 -9.70 -1.00
C ARG A 81 -20.09 -9.68 -1.93
N PHE A 82 -20.04 -10.60 -2.89
CA PHE A 82 -18.96 -10.67 -3.86
C PHE A 82 -18.92 -9.41 -4.73
N CYS A 83 -20.05 -9.06 -5.37
CA CYS A 83 -20.13 -7.86 -6.21
C CYS A 83 -19.87 -6.57 -5.42
N ALA A 84 -20.39 -6.45 -4.19
CA ALA A 84 -20.12 -5.28 -3.36
C ALA A 84 -18.62 -5.10 -3.05
N LYS A 85 -17.91 -6.20 -2.79
CA LYS A 85 -16.47 -6.16 -2.56
C LYS A 85 -15.70 -5.86 -3.83
N GLU A 86 -16.13 -6.40 -4.97
CA GLU A 86 -15.54 -6.08 -6.28
C GLU A 86 -15.66 -4.58 -6.61
N THR A 87 -16.82 -3.98 -6.39
CA THR A 87 -17.02 -2.52 -6.58
C THR A 87 -16.15 -1.68 -5.64
N GLU A 88 -15.97 -2.12 -4.38
CA GLU A 88 -15.06 -1.45 -3.43
C GLU A 88 -13.60 -1.48 -3.90
N ILE A 89 -13.17 -2.55 -4.56
CA ILE A 89 -11.80 -2.70 -5.10
C ILE A 89 -11.63 -1.81 -6.33
N SER A 90 -12.59 -1.83 -7.25
CA SER A 90 -12.53 -1.05 -8.50
C SER A 90 -12.59 0.46 -8.25
N ASN A 91 -13.35 0.93 -7.25
CA ASN A 91 -13.44 2.36 -6.90
C ASN A 91 -12.14 2.94 -6.31
N VAL A 92 -11.13 2.12 -6.02
CA VAL A 92 -9.82 2.60 -5.54
C VAL A 92 -8.77 2.62 -6.64
N LEU A 93 -9.12 2.17 -7.85
CA LEU A 93 -8.27 2.24 -9.03
C LEU A 93 -8.64 3.42 -9.96
N ASP A 94 -9.63 4.24 -9.57
CA ASP A 94 -10.04 5.48 -10.26
C ASP A 94 -9.33 6.71 -9.67
#